data_AF-A0A5K1C6J8-F1
#
_entry.id   AF-A0A5K1C6J8-F1
#
_cell.length_a   1.000
_cell.length_b   1.000
_cell.length_c   1.000
_cell.angle_alpha   90.00
_cell.angle_beta   90.00
_cell.angle_gamma   90.00
#
_symmetry.space_group_name_H-M   'P 1'
#
loop_
_entity.id
_entity.type
_entity.pdbx_description
1 polymer ?
#
loop_
_entity_poly.entity_id
_entity_poly.type
_entity_poly.pdbx_seq_one_letter_code
_entity_poly.pdbx_strand_id
1 'polypeptide(L)' 'IHTSRMTLADDVNLEEFVMTKDEFSGADIKAICTEAGLLALRERRMK' A
#
# COMPACT_ATOMS: atom_id res chain seq x y z
N ILE A 1 9.83 -1.67 -2.62
CA ILE A 1 9.85 -3.09 -3.10
C ILE A 1 8.43 -3.63 -3.26
N HIS A 2 7.61 -3.69 -2.21
CA HIS A 2 6.28 -4.31 -2.26
C HIS A 2 5.27 -3.57 -3.17
N THR A 3 5.47 -2.28 -3.42
CA THR A 3 4.70 -1.47 -4.37
C THR A 3 5.25 -1.47 -5.81
N SER A 4 6.38 -2.12 -6.09
CA SER A 4 7.10 -1.98 -7.38
C SER A 4 6.33 -2.42 -8.62
N ARG A 5 5.28 -3.22 -8.46
CA ARG A 5 4.39 -3.70 -9.53
C ARG A 5 2.99 -3.10 -9.45
N MET A 6 2.76 -2.15 -8.55
CA MET A 6 1.48 -1.48 -8.35
C MET A 6 1.47 -0.17 -9.12
N THR A 7 0.34 0.18 -9.71
CA THR A 7 0.10 1.55 -10.17
C THR A 7 -0.19 2.41 -8.96
N LEU A 8 0.64 3.41 -8.71
CA LEU A 8 0.45 4.40 -7.65
C LEU A 8 -0.09 5.69 -8.27
N ALA A 9 -0.96 6.39 -7.55
CA ALA A 9 -1.39 7.72 -7.91
C ALA A 9 -0.34 8.76 -7.51
N ASP A 10 -0.37 9.94 -8.14
CA ASP A 10 0.63 11.00 -7.95
C ASP A 10 0.63 11.59 -6.52
N ASP A 11 -0.46 11.38 -5.78
CA ASP A 11 -0.64 11.80 -4.39
C ASP A 11 -0.17 10.74 -3.36
N VAL A 12 0.39 9.62 -3.80
CA VAL A 12 0.91 8.58 -2.90
C VAL A 12 2.35 8.89 -2.48
N ASN A 13 2.53 9.36 -1.24
CA ASN A 13 3.84 9.55 -0.62
C ASN A 13 4.18 8.40 0.35
N LEU A 14 5.15 7.55 -0.01
CA LEU A 14 5.53 6.41 0.83
C LEU A 14 6.29 6.81 2.10
N GLU A 15 6.97 7.95 2.13
CA GLU A 15 7.77 8.40 3.28
C GLU A 15 6.89 8.73 4.49
N GLU A 16 5.68 9.23 4.25
CA GLU A 16 4.69 9.53 5.29
C GLU A 16 4.28 8.28 6.10
N PHE A 17 4.22 7.12 5.44
CA PHE A 17 3.86 5.85 6.07
C PHE A 17 5.03 5.20 6.84
N VAL A 18 6.27 5.51 6.45
CA VAL A 18 7.47 4.95 7.10
C VAL A 18 7.75 5.66 8.42
N MET A 19 7.50 6.96 8.50
CA MET A 19 7.80 7.76 9.70
C MET A 19 6.75 7.63 10.81
N THR A 20 5.61 6.97 10.55
CA THR A 20 4.49 6.93 11.48
C THR A 20 4.45 5.70 12.39
N LYS A 21 5.23 4.63 12.13
CA LYS A 21 5.03 3.35 12.84
C LYS A 21 6.33 2.60 13.16
N ASP A 22 6.70 2.61 14.43
CA ASP A 22 7.89 1.94 14.98
C ASP A 22 7.78 0.39 15.07
N GLU A 23 6.61 -0.21 14.81
CA GLU A 23 6.34 -1.62 15.12
C GLU A 23 6.03 -2.53 13.91
N PHE A 24 6.29 -2.09 12.67
CA PHE A 24 6.03 -2.93 11.50
C PHE A 24 7.23 -3.75 11.06
N SER A 25 7.02 -5.07 10.99
CA SER A 25 7.95 -5.96 10.31
C SER A 25 7.81 -5.87 8.79
N GLY A 26 8.79 -6.40 8.05
CA GLY A 26 8.69 -6.50 6.59
C GLY A 26 7.48 -7.32 6.11
N ALA A 27 6.99 -8.26 6.93
CA ALA A 27 5.78 -9.02 6.63
C ALA A 27 4.52 -8.14 6.71
N ASP A 28 4.46 -7.25 7.71
CA ASP A 28 3.34 -6.30 7.88
C ASP A 28 3.29 -5.32 6.71
N ILE A 29 4.45 -4.77 6.30
CA ILE A 29 4.55 -3.88 5.15
C ILE A 29 4.05 -4.59 3.86
N LYS A 30 4.47 -5.85 3.65
CA LYS A 30 4.00 -6.63 2.50
C LYS A 30 2.49 -6.87 2.53
N ALA A 31 1.95 -7.21 3.70
CA ALA A 31 0.52 -7.44 3.88
C ALA A 31 -0.28 -6.17 3.57
N ILE A 32 0.13 -5.02 4.11
CA ILE A 32 -0.51 -3.72 3.90
C ILE A 32 -0.54 -3.35 2.41
N CYS A 33 0.59 -3.45 1.71
CA CYS A 33 0.61 -3.16 0.27
C CYS A 33 -0.30 -4.10 -0.54
N THR A 34 -0.38 -5.37 -0.14
CA THR A 34 -1.25 -6.36 -0.81
C THR A 34 -2.73 -6.02 -0.60
N GLU A 35 -3.14 -5.74 0.63
CA GLU A 35 -4.52 -5.36 0.96
C GLU A 35 -4.94 -4.06 0.28
N ALA A 36 -4.05 -3.05 0.24
CA ALA A 36 -4.32 -1.80 -0.47
C ALA A 36 -4.64 -2.03 -1.96
N GLY A 37 -3.88 -2.91 -2.63
CA GLY A 37 -4.16 -3.30 -4.01
C GLY A 37 -5.49 -4.03 -4.19
N LEU A 38 -5.83 -4.95 -3.26
CA LEU A 38 -7.10 -5.68 -3.29
C LEU A 38 -8.30 -4.75 -3.08
N LEU A 39 -8.19 -3.80 -2.16
CA LEU A 39 -9.20 -2.78 -1.91
C LEU A 39 -9.42 -1.90 -3.14
N ALA A 40 -8.35 -1.39 -3.75
CA ALA A 40 -8.43 -0.59 -4.98
C ALA A 40 -9.11 -1.36 -6.14
N LEU A 41 -8.78 -2.64 -6.31
CA LEU A 41 -9.44 -3.50 -7.30
C LEU A 41 -10.93 -3.72 -7.00
N ARG A 42 -11.28 -3.87 -5.71
CA ARG A 42 -12.67 -4.03 -5.28
C ARG A 42 -13.47 -2.75 -5.53
N GLU A 43 -12.93 -1.58 -5.18
CA GLU A 43 -13.58 -0.29 -5.43
C GLU A 43 -13.82 -0.06 -6.92
N ARG A 44 -12.84 -0.38 -7.78
CA ARG A 44 -13.01 -0.29 -9.23
C ARG A 44 -14.16 -1.14 -9.78
N ARG A 45 -14.48 -2.27 -9.13
CA ARG A 45 -15.59 -3.16 -9.55
C ARG A 45 -16.96 -2.68 -9.08
N MET A 46 -17.01 -1.79 -8.08
CA MET A 46 -18.26 -1.22 -7.55
C MET A 46 -18.63 0.13 -8.17
N LYS A 47 -17.73 0.72 -8.97
CA LYS A 47 -18.01 1.84 -9.87
C LYS A 47 -18.40 1.32 -11.25
#